data_AF-A0A256FCQ2-F1
#
_entry.id   AF-A0A256FCQ2-F1
#
_cell.length_a   1.000
_cell.length_b   1.000
_cell.length_c   1.000
_cell.angle_alpha   90.00
_cell.angle_beta   90.00
_cell.angle_gamma   90.00
#
_symmetry.space_group_name_H-M   'P 1'
#
loop_
_entity.id
_entity.type
_entity.pdbx_description
1 polymer ?
#
loop_
_entity_poly.entity_id
_entity_poly.type
_entity_poly.pdbx_seq_one_letter_code
_entity_poly.pdbx_strand_id
1 'polypeptide(L)' 'MAARTQNSVPNTLAIPLATRLGTAVVSLLLGAFLIYGVGLAHSDTLHDSAHDTRHSYGFPCH' A
#
# COMPACT_ATOMS: atom_id res chain seq x y z
N MET A 1 -28.64 -44.40 -13.27
CA MET A 1 -28.70 -43.12 -12.54
C MET A 1 -27.30 -42.56 -12.47
N ALA A 2 -26.91 -41.70 -13.42
CA ALA A 2 -25.58 -41.08 -13.45
C ALA A 2 -25.67 -39.70 -12.79
N ALA A 3 -24.96 -39.52 -11.68
CA ALA A 3 -24.88 -38.26 -10.96
C ALA A 3 -24.10 -37.24 -11.79
N ARG A 4 -24.75 -36.12 -12.13
CA ARG A 4 -24.12 -34.98 -12.82
C ARG A 4 -23.29 -34.20 -11.79
N THR A 5 -21.97 -34.34 -11.85
CA THR A 5 -21.03 -33.45 -11.16
C THR A 5 -21.07 -32.07 -11.80
N GLN A 6 -21.48 -31.06 -11.03
CA GLN A 6 -21.38 -29.66 -11.42
C GLN A 6 -20.06 -29.10 -10.88
N ASN A 7 -19.07 -28.88 -11.76
CA ASN A 7 -17.87 -28.13 -11.44
C ASN A 7 -18.23 -26.63 -11.34
N SER A 8 -18.29 -26.10 -10.12
CA SER A 8 -18.37 -24.66 -9.87
C SER A 8 -17.04 -24.00 -10.24
N VAL A 9 -17.03 -23.26 -11.35
CA VAL A 9 -15.90 -22.39 -11.70
C VAL A 9 -15.86 -21.25 -10.68
N PRO A 10 -14.75 -21.04 -9.95
CA PRO A 10 -14.65 -19.91 -9.05
C PRO A 10 -14.75 -18.62 -9.87
N ASN A 11 -15.77 -17.81 -9.56
CA ASN A 11 -15.97 -16.50 -10.17
C ASN A 11 -14.91 -15.54 -9.60
N THR A 12 -13.75 -15.45 -10.27
CA THR A 12 -12.70 -14.51 -9.89
C THR A 12 -13.21 -13.08 -10.13
N LEU A 13 -13.48 -12.35 -9.05
CA LEU A 13 -13.87 -10.95 -9.12
C LEU A 13 -12.68 -10.13 -9.64
N ALA A 14 -12.70 -9.79 -10.92
CA ALA A 14 -11.71 -8.91 -11.52
C ALA A 14 -11.91 -7.49 -10.96
N ILE A 15 -10.89 -6.95 -10.29
CA ILE A 15 -10.90 -5.57 -9.81
C ILE A 15 -10.81 -4.64 -11.04
N PRO A 16 -11.79 -3.74 -11.26
CA PRO A 16 -11.78 -2.82 -12.38
C PRO A 16 -10.50 -1.96 -12.44
N LEU A 17 -10.02 -1.66 -13.65
CA LEU A 17 -8.84 -0.81 -13.84
C LEU A 17 -8.98 0.55 -13.15
N ALA A 18 -10.17 1.16 -13.21
CA ALA A 18 -10.46 2.43 -12.56
C ALA A 18 -10.23 2.38 -11.04
N THR A 19 -10.66 1.30 -10.38
CA THR A 19 -10.42 1.09 -8.95
C THR A 19 -8.94 0.97 -8.65
N ARG A 20 -8.19 0.19 -9.45
CA ARG A 20 -6.74 0.03 -9.30
C ARG A 20 -5.98 1.35 -9.48
N LEU A 21 -6.35 2.13 -10.49
CA LEU A 21 -5.76 3.44 -10.74
C LEU A 21 -6.10 4.42 -9.61
N GLY A 22 -7.34 4.42 -9.12
CA GLY A 22 -7.73 5.21 -7.96
C GLY A 22 -6.86 4.90 -6.74
N THR A 23 -6.69 3.62 -6.41
CA THR A 23 -5.81 3.22 -5.29
C THR A 23 -4.35 3.61 -5.53
N ALA A 24 -3.85 3.50 -6.76
CA ALA A 24 -2.47 3.85 -7.10
C ALA A 24 -2.21 5.36 -7.00
N VAL A 25 -3.16 6.18 -7.44
CA VAL A 25 -3.04 7.65 -7.32
C VAL A 25 -3.08 8.07 -5.86
N VAL A 26 -4.02 7.53 -5.07
CA VAL A 26 -4.11 7.84 -3.64
C VAL A 26 -2.85 7.42 -2.89
N SER A 27 -2.32 6.22 -3.17
CA SER A 27 -1.09 5.76 -2.52
C SER A 27 0.12 6.61 -2.92
N LEU A 28 0.23 7.03 -4.18
CA LEU A 28 1.30 7.90 -4.64
C LEU A 28 1.21 9.29 -3.99
N LEU A 29 0.01 9.88 -3.93
CA LEU A 29 -0.20 11.17 -3.26
C LEU A 29 0.11 11.09 -1.77
N LEU A 30 -0.31 10.02 -1.09
CA LEU A 30 0.01 9.80 0.31
C LEU A 30 1.53 9.67 0.52
N GLY A 31 2.21 8.86 -0.29
CA GLY A 31 3.66 8.71 -0.22
C GLY A 31 4.39 10.04 -0.47
N ALA A 32 3.98 10.79 -1.49
CA ALA A 32 4.52 12.12 -1.77
C ALA A 32 4.29 13.07 -0.59
N PHE A 33 3.09 13.10 -0.02
CA PHE A 33 2.78 13.91 1.16
C PHE A 33 3.68 13.58 2.34
N LEU A 34 3.97 12.31 2.61
CA LEU A 34 4.86 11.94 3.72
C LEU A 34 6.30 12.39 3.47
N ILE A 35 6.83 12.19 2.26
CA ILE A 35 8.20 12.57 1.91
C ILE A 35 8.38 14.09 1.98
N TYR A 36 7.52 14.85 1.29
CA TYR A 36 7.61 16.31 1.25
C TYR A 36 7.17 16.94 2.56
N GLY A 37 6.15 16.38 3.21
CA GLY A 37 5.60 16.88 4.46
C GLY A 37 6.63 16.83 5.59
N VAL A 38 7.37 15.72 5.70
CA VAL A 38 8.48 15.66 6.65
C VAL A 38 9.69 16.45 6.15
N GLY A 39 10.08 16.32 4.88
CA GLY A 39 11.25 17.00 4.29
C GLY A 39 11.21 18.54 4.35
N LEU A 40 10.01 19.13 4.39
CA LEU A 40 9.80 20.58 4.51
C LEU A 40 9.28 20.99 5.89
N ALA A 41 9.17 20.06 6.83
CA ALA A 41 8.74 20.37 8.19
C ALA A 41 9.79 21.23 8.90
N HIS A 42 9.34 22.32 9.52
CA HIS A 42 10.17 23.14 10.41
C HIS A 42 10.43 22.46 11.77
N SER A 43 9.70 21.38 12.07
CA SER A 43 9.82 20.64 13.32
C SER A 43 10.92 19.59 13.21
N ASP A 44 11.98 19.77 13.98
CA ASP A 44 13.08 18.80 14.09
C ASP A 44 12.55 17.42 14.54
N THR A 45 11.57 17.39 15.45
CA THR A 45 10.97 16.13 15.91
C THR A 45 10.29 15.33 14.81
N LEU A 46 9.64 16.00 13.84
CA LEU A 46 9.03 15.31 12.70
C LEU A 46 10.09 14.77 11.73
N HIS A 47 11.14 15.55 11.47
CA HIS A 47 12.27 15.13 10.65
C HIS A 47 12.99 13.91 11.26
N ASP A 48 13.35 14.00 12.53
CA ASP A 48 14.06 12.95 13.27
C ASP A 48 13.23 11.66 13.33
N SER A 49 11.92 11.77 13.60
CA SER A 49 11.02 10.60 13.62
C SER A 49 10.99 9.86 12.27
N ALA A 50 11.03 10.58 11.14
CA ALA A 50 11.08 9.94 9.82
C ALA A 50 12.46 9.33 9.53
N HIS A 51 13.54 9.99 9.97
CA HIS A 51 14.89 9.43 9.88
C HIS A 51 15.01 8.13 10.69
N ASP A 52 14.48 8.08 11.89
CA ASP A 52 14.47 6.89 12.76
C ASP A 52 13.62 5.75 12.18
N THR A 53 12.49 6.09 11.56
CA THR A 53 11.64 5.12 10.87
C THR A 53 12.37 4.48 9.68
N ARG A 54 13.13 5.26 8.90
CA ARG A 54 13.99 4.73 7.82
C ARG A 54 15.10 3.82 8.36
N HIS A 55 15.71 4.15 9.49
CA HIS A 55 16.68 3.27 10.15
C HIS A 55 16.05 1.96 10.63
N SER A 56 14.81 2.02 11.13
CA SER A 56 14.04 0.84 11.56
C SER A 56 13.62 -0.08 10.40
N TYR A 57 13.40 0.48 9.20
CA TYR A 57 13.17 -0.31 7.99
C TYR A 57 14.43 -1.03 7.47
N GLY A 58 15.61 -0.63 7.95
CA GLY A 58 16.89 -1.19 7.54
C GLY A 58 17.20 -2.56 8.14
N PHE A 59 17.03 -2.77 9.46
CA PHE A 59 17.27 -4.05 10.18
C PHE A 59 16.76 -3.97 11.65
N PRO A 60 16.40 -5.09 12.35
CA PRO A 60 16.56 -6.48 11.93
C PRO A 60 15.28 -7.34 11.90
N CYS A 61 15.38 -8.35 11.04
CA CYS A 61 14.77 -9.66 11.15
C CYS A 61 14.91 -10.26 12.55
N HIS A 62 13.93 -9.99 13.41
CA HIS A 62 13.41 -10.97 14.36
C HIS A 62 11.92 -11.14 14.07
#